data_AF-A0A351HDD8-F1
#
_entry.id   AF-A0A351HDD8-F1
#
_cell.length_a   1.000
_cell.length_b   1.000
_cell.length_c   1.000
_cell.angle_alpha   90.00
_cell.angle_beta   90.00
_cell.angle_gamma   90.00
#
_symmetry.space_group_name_H-M   'P 1'
#
loop_
_entity.id
_entity.type
_entity.pdbx_description
1 polymer ?
#
loop_
_entity_poly.entity_id
_entity_poly.type
_entity_poly.pdbx_seq_one_letter_code
_entity_poly.pdbx_strand_id
1 'polypeptide(L)'
;LTAHYLDLSLIYFGGCLHEPMDMRFARVEQVFTALWQHLPYAERVSDFEYMLASALLENTPDNGRITSTEALVTKLRMLQPKTRFAFIAYEFENWPIRWVALLMRIRPRMLHRLLSEARCELCGISWESLAEEERACLEAISVSLGKSPNLRASKELCRRVATFPRVSEIKALWLELRPELVEVRHRYLPDLSQRERLLGNILCSAQSTPMNHPPMMDRVVNTVHFARHAKIKVS
;
A
#
# COMPACT_ATOMS: atom_id res chain seq x y z
N LEU A 1 -13.39 -3.73 9.35
CA LEU A 1 -12.05 -4.34 9.15
C LEU A 1 -11.92 -4.94 7.76
N THR A 2 -12.76 -5.90 7.37
CA THR A 2 -12.76 -6.52 6.02
C THR A 2 -12.88 -5.51 4.88
N ALA A 3 -13.61 -4.41 5.10
CA ALA A 3 -13.78 -3.36 4.11
C ALA A 3 -12.47 -2.69 3.67
N HIS A 4 -11.52 -2.49 4.58
CA HIS A 4 -10.25 -1.83 4.27
C HIS A 4 -9.29 -2.74 3.49
N TYR A 5 -9.33 -4.06 3.73
CA TYR A 5 -8.51 -5.01 2.97
C TYR A 5 -9.02 -5.16 1.54
N LEU A 6 -10.34 -5.15 1.34
CA LEU A 6 -10.96 -5.21 0.03
C LEU A 6 -10.58 -3.98 -0.81
N ASP A 7 -10.78 -2.79 -0.24
CA ASP A 7 -10.48 -1.51 -0.88
C ASP A 7 -8.98 -1.43 -1.22
N LEU A 8 -8.11 -1.77 -0.26
CA LEU A 8 -6.65 -1.85 -0.49
C LEU A 8 -6.30 -2.71 -1.70
N SER A 9 -6.92 -3.88 -1.82
CA SER A 9 -6.62 -4.86 -2.88
C SER A 9 -7.08 -4.34 -4.25
N LEU A 10 -8.28 -3.76 -4.31
CA LEU A 10 -8.82 -3.16 -5.53
C LEU A 10 -7.99 -1.95 -5.99
N ILE A 11 -7.61 -1.08 -5.06
CA ILE A 11 -6.78 0.08 -5.36
C ILE A 11 -5.38 -0.38 -5.79
N TYR A 12 -4.79 -1.36 -5.10
CA TYR A 12 -3.47 -1.87 -5.43
C TYR A 12 -3.43 -2.41 -6.86
N PHE A 13 -4.34 -3.32 -7.23
CA PHE A 13 -4.35 -3.88 -8.58
C PHE A 13 -4.69 -2.85 -9.66
N GLY A 14 -5.63 -1.92 -9.41
CA GLY A 14 -5.90 -0.81 -10.33
C GLY A 14 -4.71 0.15 -10.49
N GLY A 15 -3.93 0.31 -9.43
CA GLY A 15 -2.67 1.05 -9.39
C GLY A 15 -1.49 0.30 -10.02
N CYS A 16 -1.63 -0.97 -10.41
CA CYS A 16 -0.56 -1.74 -11.04
C CYS A 16 -0.52 -1.57 -12.55
N LEU A 17 -1.60 -1.94 -13.24
CA LEU A 17 -1.76 -1.83 -14.67
C LEU A 17 -3.22 -1.50 -14.99
N HIS A 18 -3.48 -1.03 -16.20
CA HIS A 18 -4.85 -0.92 -16.67
C HIS A 18 -5.45 -2.32 -16.87
N GLU A 19 -6.56 -2.57 -16.18
CA GLU A 19 -7.38 -3.77 -16.31
C GLU A 19 -8.87 -3.41 -16.16
N PRO A 20 -9.79 -4.12 -16.85
CA PRO A 20 -11.23 -4.01 -16.63
C PRO A 20 -11.62 -4.34 -15.19
N MET A 21 -12.71 -3.72 -14.72
CA MET A 21 -13.21 -3.91 -13.36
C MET A 21 -13.52 -5.38 -13.03
N ASP A 22 -14.19 -6.09 -13.94
CA ASP A 22 -14.55 -7.50 -13.71
C ASP A 22 -13.32 -8.41 -13.56
N MET A 23 -12.27 -8.16 -14.35
CA MET A 23 -11.00 -8.89 -14.22
C MET A 23 -10.33 -8.61 -12.87
N ARG A 24 -10.37 -7.35 -12.42
CA ARG A 24 -9.86 -6.98 -11.10
C ARG A 24 -10.64 -7.65 -9.98
N PHE A 25 -11.97 -7.66 -10.07
CA PHE A 25 -12.83 -8.29 -9.08
C PHE A 25 -12.54 -9.78 -8.98
N ALA A 26 -12.43 -10.48 -10.12
CA ALA A 26 -12.04 -11.88 -10.16
C ALA A 26 -10.67 -12.12 -9.50
N ARG A 27 -9.67 -11.29 -9.79
CA ARG A 27 -8.33 -11.37 -9.17
C ARG A 27 -8.40 -11.18 -7.66
N VAL A 28 -9.14 -10.18 -7.19
CA VAL A 28 -9.32 -9.93 -5.76
C VAL A 28 -10.05 -11.11 -5.10
N GLU A 29 -11.09 -11.63 -5.72
CA GLU A 29 -11.81 -12.81 -5.23
C GLU A 29 -10.87 -14.02 -5.08
N GLN A 30 -10.04 -14.31 -6.08
CA GLN A 30 -9.05 -15.38 -6.02
C GLN A 30 -8.05 -15.16 -4.88
N VAL A 31 -7.55 -13.93 -4.69
CA VAL A 31 -6.63 -13.60 -3.59
C VAL A 31 -7.29 -13.86 -2.24
N PHE A 32 -8.52 -13.39 -2.02
CA PHE A 32 -9.23 -13.61 -0.76
C PHE A 32 -9.59 -15.08 -0.53
N THR A 33 -9.91 -15.82 -1.58
CA THR A 33 -10.14 -17.28 -1.51
C THR A 33 -8.86 -18.01 -1.11
N ALA A 34 -7.72 -17.64 -1.69
CA ALA A 34 -6.43 -18.23 -1.32
C ALA A 34 -5.99 -17.83 0.09
N LEU A 35 -6.28 -16.60 0.53
CA LEU A 35 -6.06 -16.17 1.92
C LEU A 35 -6.93 -16.96 2.89
N TRP A 36 -8.18 -17.22 2.54
CA TRP A 36 -9.08 -18.09 3.30
C TRP A 36 -8.53 -19.50 3.46
N GLN A 37 -8.07 -20.11 2.36
CA GLN A 37 -7.44 -21.43 2.38
C GLN A 37 -6.26 -21.50 3.35
N HIS A 38 -5.47 -20.43 3.42
CA HIS A 38 -4.27 -20.39 4.27
C HIS A 38 -4.52 -19.74 5.64
N LEU A 39 -5.77 -19.37 5.97
CA LEU A 39 -6.10 -18.69 7.22
C LEU A 39 -5.65 -19.46 8.47
N PRO A 40 -5.69 -20.81 8.54
CA PRO A 40 -5.18 -21.54 9.71
C PRO A 40 -3.68 -21.37 9.99
N TYR A 41 -2.92 -20.83 9.04
CA TYR A 41 -1.51 -20.51 9.25
C TYR A 41 -1.31 -19.12 9.87
N ALA A 42 -2.34 -18.27 9.90
CA ALA A 42 -2.27 -16.95 10.52
C ALA A 42 -2.71 -17.04 12.00
N GLU A 43 -1.74 -16.98 12.91
CA GLU A 43 -2.01 -16.98 14.36
C GLU A 43 -2.43 -15.60 14.87
N ARG A 44 -1.97 -14.53 14.20
CA ARG A 44 -2.25 -13.13 14.53
C ARG A 44 -2.79 -12.40 13.32
N VAL A 45 -3.47 -11.29 13.56
CA VAL A 45 -3.92 -10.36 12.51
C VAL A 45 -2.75 -9.89 11.64
N SER A 46 -1.58 -9.64 12.24
CA SER A 46 -0.38 -9.25 11.50
C SER A 46 0.15 -10.33 10.55
N ASP A 47 -0.11 -11.61 10.83
CA ASP A 47 0.28 -12.72 9.95
C ASP A 47 -0.62 -12.72 8.71
N PHE A 48 -1.94 -12.54 8.91
CA PHE A 48 -2.89 -12.36 7.81
C PHE A 48 -2.56 -11.15 6.94
N GLU A 49 -2.27 -9.99 7.56
CA GLU A 49 -1.90 -8.78 6.82
C GLU A 49 -0.60 -8.96 6.03
N TYR A 50 0.35 -9.73 6.57
CA TYR A 50 1.58 -10.08 5.86
C TYR A 50 1.30 -11.01 4.68
N MET A 51 0.42 -12.00 4.85
CA MET A 51 -0.04 -12.87 3.77
C MET A 51 -0.75 -12.08 2.67
N LEU A 52 -1.64 -11.15 3.03
CA LEU A 52 -2.32 -10.25 2.09
C LEU A 52 -1.31 -9.40 1.31
N ALA A 53 -0.40 -8.71 2.01
CA ALA A 53 0.62 -7.88 1.37
C ALA A 53 1.50 -8.70 0.40
N SER A 54 1.89 -9.91 0.81
CA SER A 54 2.67 -10.83 -0.03
C SER A 54 1.87 -11.27 -1.25
N ALA A 55 0.60 -11.66 -1.07
CA ALA A 55 -0.29 -12.05 -2.16
C ALA A 55 -0.51 -10.92 -3.17
N LEU A 56 -0.70 -9.68 -2.70
CA LEU A 56 -0.83 -8.53 -3.60
C LEU A 56 0.43 -8.30 -4.42
N LEU A 57 1.61 -8.31 -3.77
CA LEU A 57 2.89 -8.12 -4.46
C LEU A 57 3.18 -9.23 -5.48
N GLU A 58 2.90 -10.48 -5.14
CA GLU A 58 3.21 -11.65 -5.98
C GLU A 58 2.24 -11.85 -7.14
N ASN A 59 1.03 -11.31 -7.06
CA ASN A 59 -0.03 -11.47 -8.08
C ASN A 59 -0.31 -10.17 -8.84
N THR A 60 0.69 -9.29 -8.90
CA THR A 60 0.66 -8.10 -9.75
C THR A 60 0.40 -8.54 -11.20
N PRO A 61 -0.54 -7.93 -11.94
CA PRO A 61 -0.84 -8.35 -13.31
C PRO A 61 0.40 -8.27 -14.21
N ASP A 62 0.64 -9.31 -15.01
CA ASP A 62 1.77 -9.36 -15.94
C ASP A 62 1.48 -8.66 -17.28
N ASN A 63 0.19 -8.56 -17.64
CA ASN A 63 -0.28 -8.04 -18.92
C ASN A 63 -1.19 -6.83 -18.70
N GLY A 64 -0.84 -5.69 -19.29
CA GLY A 64 -1.65 -4.48 -19.22
C GLY A 64 -0.86 -3.23 -19.59
N ARG A 65 -1.57 -2.11 -19.78
CA ARG A 65 -0.94 -0.82 -20.09
C ARG A 65 -0.64 -0.07 -18.79
N ILE A 66 0.60 0.42 -18.67
CA ILE A 66 0.99 1.34 -17.58
C ILE A 66 0.32 2.70 -17.79
N THR A 67 0.18 3.13 -19.05
CA THR A 67 -0.37 4.45 -19.39
C THR A 67 -1.84 4.60 -19.04
N SER A 68 -2.20 5.82 -18.67
CA SER A 68 -3.56 6.29 -18.42
C SER A 68 -3.71 7.65 -19.08
N THR A 69 -4.93 8.08 -19.36
CA THR A 69 -5.23 9.48 -19.74
C THR A 69 -4.79 10.46 -18.65
N GLU A 70 -4.61 9.95 -17.43
CA GLU A 70 -4.35 10.73 -16.22
C GLU A 70 -2.92 10.52 -15.76
N ALA A 71 -2.14 11.59 -15.78
CA ALA A 71 -0.70 11.55 -15.57
C ALA A 71 -0.33 10.96 -14.20
N LEU A 72 -1.08 11.31 -13.16
CA LEU A 72 -0.87 10.81 -11.81
C LEU A 72 -1.06 9.29 -11.71
N VAL A 73 -2.06 8.73 -12.40
CA VAL A 73 -2.28 7.28 -12.45
C VAL A 73 -1.11 6.58 -13.13
N THR A 74 -0.60 7.17 -14.22
CA THR A 74 0.58 6.63 -14.92
C THR A 74 1.80 6.64 -13.99
N LYS A 75 2.05 7.75 -13.28
CA LYS A 75 3.15 7.86 -12.32
C LYS A 75 3.01 6.86 -11.15
N LEU A 76 1.81 6.66 -10.62
CA LEU A 76 1.54 5.65 -9.58
C LEU A 76 1.88 4.22 -10.06
N ARG A 77 1.53 3.90 -11.31
CA ARG A 77 1.85 2.61 -11.95
C ARG A 77 3.33 2.44 -12.26
N MET A 78 4.09 3.53 -12.38
CA MET A 78 5.55 3.46 -12.56
C MET A 78 6.32 3.26 -11.24
N LEU A 79 5.70 3.52 -10.09
CA LEU A 79 6.34 3.23 -8.79
C LEU A 79 6.69 1.74 -8.68
N GLN A 80 7.82 1.42 -8.05
CA GLN A 80 8.19 0.04 -7.75
C GLN A 80 7.10 -0.67 -6.93
N PRO A 81 6.83 -1.97 -7.13
CA PRO A 81 5.68 -2.66 -6.51
C PRO A 81 5.58 -2.49 -4.98
N LYS A 82 6.70 -2.65 -4.27
CA LYS A 82 6.78 -2.45 -2.82
C LYS A 82 6.52 -1.00 -2.41
N THR A 83 7.04 -0.05 -3.18
CA THR A 83 6.83 1.38 -2.95
C THR A 83 5.37 1.75 -3.16
N ARG A 84 4.78 1.25 -4.24
CA ARG A 84 3.36 1.41 -4.58
C ARG A 84 2.45 0.83 -3.49
N PHE A 85 2.71 -0.39 -3.04
CA PHE A 85 1.97 -0.99 -1.92
C PHE A 85 2.03 -0.12 -0.68
N ALA A 86 3.24 0.27 -0.25
CA ALA A 86 3.43 1.08 0.95
C ALA A 86 2.75 2.45 0.82
N PHE A 87 2.81 3.06 -0.36
CA PHE A 87 2.17 4.33 -0.66
C PHE A 87 0.65 4.22 -0.60
N ILE A 88 0.06 3.23 -1.26
CA ILE A 88 -1.40 3.00 -1.27
C ILE A 88 -1.90 2.68 0.15
N ALA A 89 -1.23 1.78 0.86
CA ALA A 89 -1.61 1.43 2.23
C ALA A 89 -1.61 2.65 3.16
N TYR A 90 -0.59 3.52 3.03
CA TYR A 90 -0.47 4.71 3.86
C TYR A 90 -1.39 5.87 3.43
N GLU A 91 -1.31 6.31 2.17
CA GLU A 91 -1.99 7.52 1.69
C GLU A 91 -3.48 7.29 1.38
N PHE A 92 -3.85 6.09 0.90
CA PHE A 92 -5.24 5.86 0.44
C PHE A 92 -6.06 5.20 1.53
N GLU A 93 -5.46 4.21 2.21
CA GLU A 93 -6.16 3.42 3.24
C GLU A 93 -5.80 3.85 4.68
N ASN A 94 -4.96 4.88 4.86
CA ASN A 94 -4.62 5.46 6.15
C ASN A 94 -4.02 4.46 7.17
N TRP A 95 -3.30 3.44 6.68
CA TRP A 95 -2.64 2.48 7.58
C TRP A 95 -1.55 3.18 8.38
N PRO A 96 -1.44 2.96 9.70
CA PRO A 96 -0.44 3.67 10.47
C PRO A 96 0.97 3.21 10.07
N ILE A 97 1.91 4.17 9.98
CA ILE A 97 3.31 3.94 9.56
C ILE A 97 3.96 2.72 10.21
N ARG A 98 3.75 2.52 11.51
CA ARG A 98 4.34 1.39 12.25
C ARG A 98 3.90 0.03 11.70
N TRP A 99 2.67 -0.08 11.21
CA TRP A 99 2.10 -1.31 10.67
C TRP A 99 2.63 -1.57 9.26
N VAL A 100 2.58 -0.56 8.38
CA VAL A 100 3.14 -0.68 7.03
C VAL A 100 4.64 -1.02 7.12
N ALA A 101 5.38 -0.39 8.03
CA ALA A 101 6.80 -0.69 8.25
C ALA A 101 7.05 -2.13 8.73
N LEU A 102 6.20 -2.63 9.64
CA LEU A 102 6.26 -4.02 10.11
C LEU A 102 6.06 -5.01 8.96
N LEU A 103 5.02 -4.82 8.15
CA LEU A 103 4.70 -5.70 7.01
C LEU A 103 5.79 -5.67 5.95
N MET A 104 6.32 -4.48 5.68
CA MET A 104 7.43 -4.28 4.76
C MET A 104 8.78 -4.77 5.31
N ARG A 105 8.86 -5.13 6.60
CA ARG A 105 10.09 -5.50 7.33
C ARG A 105 11.19 -4.44 7.24
N ILE A 106 10.80 -3.16 7.33
CA ILE A 106 11.72 -2.02 7.32
C ILE A 106 11.52 -1.13 8.56
N ARG A 107 12.50 -0.30 8.88
CA ARG A 107 12.37 0.67 9.98
C ARG A 107 11.38 1.78 9.59
N PRO A 108 10.57 2.34 10.52
CA PRO A 108 9.65 3.44 10.24
C PRO A 108 10.28 4.65 9.55
N ARG A 109 11.53 4.99 9.92
CA ARG A 109 12.28 6.07 9.26
C ARG A 109 12.54 5.78 7.78
N MET A 110 12.88 4.53 7.45
CA MET A 110 13.08 4.11 6.07
C MET A 110 11.77 4.18 5.28
N LEU A 111 10.64 3.82 5.91
CA LEU A 111 9.33 3.96 5.29
C LEU A 111 9.01 5.43 5.00
N HIS A 112 9.27 6.36 5.92
CA HIS A 112 9.08 7.80 5.66
C HIS A 112 9.94 8.32 4.51
N ARG A 113 11.18 7.82 4.37
CA ARG A 113 12.04 8.12 3.21
C ARG A 113 11.42 7.61 1.92
N LEU A 114 11.03 6.33 1.88
CA LEU A 114 10.38 5.72 0.71
C LEU A 114 9.10 6.47 0.31
N LEU A 115 8.27 6.89 1.27
CA LEU A 115 7.07 7.67 0.99
C LEU A 115 7.41 9.08 0.49
N SER A 116 8.48 9.69 0.98
CA SER A 116 8.94 11.01 0.51
C SER A 116 9.42 10.95 -0.93
N GLU A 117 10.21 9.92 -1.25
CA GLU A 117 10.65 9.61 -2.61
C GLU A 117 9.44 9.41 -3.54
N ALA A 118 8.49 8.56 -3.14
CA ALA A 118 7.28 8.34 -3.93
C ALA A 118 6.49 9.65 -4.18
N ARG A 119 6.31 10.51 -3.17
CA ARG A 119 5.62 11.81 -3.37
C ARG A 119 6.38 12.71 -4.34
N CYS A 120 7.71 12.76 -4.26
CA CYS A 120 8.52 13.51 -5.21
C CYS A 120 8.32 12.99 -6.65
N GLU A 121 8.42 11.67 -6.86
CA GLU A 121 8.23 11.07 -8.18
C GLU A 121 6.81 11.33 -8.74
N LEU A 122 5.77 11.24 -7.88
CA LEU A 122 4.40 11.58 -8.27
C LEU A 122 4.24 13.07 -8.64
N CYS A 123 4.96 13.97 -7.97
CA CYS A 123 5.02 15.39 -8.31
C CYS A 123 5.95 15.68 -9.51
N GLY A 124 6.60 14.68 -10.10
CA GLY A 124 7.53 14.86 -11.23
C GLY A 124 8.90 15.41 -10.83
N ILE A 125 9.28 15.27 -9.56
CA ILE A 125 10.56 15.69 -9.01
C ILE A 125 11.40 14.43 -8.79
N SER A 126 12.54 14.34 -9.49
CA SER A 126 13.49 13.25 -9.24
C SER A 126 14.09 13.37 -7.85
N TRP A 127 13.92 12.35 -7.01
CA TRP A 127 14.50 12.31 -5.67
C TRP A 127 16.02 12.46 -5.68
N GLU A 128 16.67 11.87 -6.69
CA GLU A 128 18.12 11.90 -6.89
C GLU A 128 18.66 13.29 -7.23
N SER A 129 17.80 14.18 -7.75
CA SER A 129 18.17 15.57 -8.05
C SER A 129 18.24 16.49 -6.83
N LEU A 130 17.83 16.02 -5.66
CA LEU A 130 17.82 16.79 -4.41
C LEU A 130 19.13 16.62 -3.65
N ALA A 131 19.60 17.68 -2.98
CA ALA A 131 20.72 17.60 -2.07
C ALA A 131 20.39 16.74 -0.83
N GLU A 132 21.41 16.21 -0.15
CA GLU A 132 21.21 15.33 1.02
C GLU A 132 20.44 16.04 2.14
N GLU A 133 20.72 17.33 2.37
CA GLU A 133 20.06 18.16 3.37
C GLU A 133 18.59 18.43 3.02
N GLU A 134 18.28 18.61 1.74
CA GLU A 134 16.91 18.77 1.24
C GLU A 134 16.11 17.48 1.45
N ARG A 135 16.69 16.33 1.09
CA ARG A 135 16.09 15.00 1.32
C ARG A 135 15.84 14.77 2.81
N ALA A 136 16.80 15.08 3.67
CA ALA A 136 16.65 14.97 5.12
C ALA A 136 15.58 15.93 5.68
N CYS A 137 15.39 17.09 5.05
CA CYS A 137 14.31 18.01 5.41
C CYS A 137 12.94 17.46 5.00
N LEU A 138 12.80 16.93 3.78
CA LEU A 138 11.59 16.29 3.29
C LEU A 138 11.19 15.05 4.09
N GLU A 139 12.17 14.22 4.49
CA GLU A 139 11.94 13.10 5.42
C GLU A 139 11.37 13.60 6.75
N ALA A 140 11.92 14.69 7.30
CA ALA A 140 11.43 15.27 8.55
C ALA A 140 10.01 15.85 8.41
N ILE A 141 9.69 16.45 7.26
CA ILE A 141 8.32 16.86 6.92
C ILE A 141 7.39 15.64 6.90
N SER A 142 7.76 14.57 6.19
CA SER A 142 6.99 13.32 6.11
C SER A 142 6.72 12.71 7.50
N VAL A 143 7.71 12.71 8.40
CA VAL A 143 7.53 12.28 9.80
C VAL A 143 6.57 13.18 10.56
N SER A 144 6.68 14.50 10.36
CA SER A 144 5.85 15.50 11.02
C SER A 144 4.39 15.43 10.56
N LEU A 145 4.13 15.09 9.29
CA LEU A 145 2.77 14.90 8.78
C LEU A 145 2.05 13.71 9.44
N GLY A 146 2.80 12.67 9.83
CA GLY A 146 2.26 11.48 10.48
C GLY A 146 2.13 11.56 12.00
N LYS A 147 2.56 12.66 12.63
CA LYS A 147 2.50 12.87 14.08
C LYS A 147 1.85 14.22 14.38
N SER A 148 1.32 14.41 15.58
CA SER A 148 1.08 15.76 16.09
C SER A 148 2.36 16.23 16.79
N PRO A 149 3.30 16.93 16.12
CA PRO A 149 4.54 17.37 16.76
C PRO A 149 4.22 18.38 17.86
N ASN A 150 5.06 18.41 18.89
CA ASN A 150 5.01 19.51 19.86
C ASN A 150 5.41 20.84 19.18
N LEU A 151 4.97 21.96 19.77
CA LEU A 151 5.21 23.32 19.25
C LEU A 151 6.69 23.60 18.94
N ARG A 152 7.60 23.09 19.75
CA ARG A 152 9.05 23.28 19.57
C ARG A 152 9.56 22.58 18.32
N ALA A 153 9.19 21.32 18.12
CA ALA A 153 9.56 20.54 16.93
C ALA A 153 8.97 21.15 15.66
N SER A 154 7.73 21.68 15.72
CA SER A 154 7.10 22.37 14.60
C SER A 154 7.87 23.66 14.22
N LYS A 155 8.24 24.49 15.20
CA LYS A 155 9.05 25.71 14.96
C LYS A 155 10.41 25.39 14.35
N GLU A 156 11.10 24.37 14.86
CA GLU A 156 12.40 23.97 14.33
C GLU A 156 12.29 23.48 12.89
N LEU A 157 11.27 22.67 12.59
CA LEU A 157 11.03 22.23 11.22
C LEU A 157 10.71 23.41 10.30
N CYS A 158 9.88 24.36 10.72
CA CYS A 158 9.59 25.55 9.92
C CYS A 158 10.86 26.37 9.61
N ARG A 159 11.75 26.54 10.58
CA ARG A 159 13.04 27.21 10.38
C ARG A 159 13.91 26.45 9.36
N ARG A 160 13.97 25.11 9.45
CA ARG A 160 14.69 24.27 8.49
C ARG A 160 14.08 24.34 7.09
N VAL A 161 12.76 24.41 6.95
CA VAL A 161 12.13 24.55 5.63
C VAL A 161 12.46 25.91 5.02
N ALA A 162 12.51 26.97 5.83
CA ALA A 162 12.85 28.31 5.35
C ALA A 162 14.27 28.43 4.79
N THR A 163 15.20 27.55 5.16
CA THR A 163 16.56 27.53 4.59
C THR A 163 16.64 26.87 3.22
N PHE A 164 15.60 26.15 2.79
CA PHE A 164 15.57 25.42 1.52
C PHE A 164 14.33 25.81 0.70
N PRO A 165 14.40 26.86 -0.15
CA PRO A 165 13.26 27.33 -0.94
C PRO A 165 12.59 26.22 -1.76
N ARG A 166 13.40 25.39 -2.41
CA ARG A 166 12.93 24.22 -3.18
C ARG A 166 12.14 23.23 -2.32
N VAL A 167 12.54 22.97 -1.08
CA VAL A 167 11.78 22.10 -0.16
C VAL A 167 10.42 22.70 0.17
N SER A 168 10.32 24.04 0.27
CA SER A 168 9.04 24.72 0.46
C SER A 168 8.10 24.54 -0.74
N GLU A 169 8.62 24.65 -1.96
CA GLU A 169 7.87 24.39 -3.20
C GLU A 169 7.39 22.93 -3.28
N ILE A 170 8.30 21.97 -3.02
CA ILE A 170 7.96 20.54 -3.01
C ILE A 170 6.89 20.24 -1.97
N LYS A 171 6.99 20.84 -0.78
CA LYS A 171 5.98 20.68 0.27
C LYS A 171 4.61 21.22 -0.17
N ALA A 172 4.56 22.32 -0.92
CA ALA A 172 3.31 22.85 -1.46
C ALA A 172 2.71 21.87 -2.47
N LEU A 173 3.52 21.36 -3.40
CA LEU A 173 3.10 20.32 -4.36
C LEU A 173 2.57 19.06 -3.66
N TRP A 174 3.19 18.63 -2.56
CA TRP A 174 2.68 17.49 -1.78
C TRP A 174 1.30 17.75 -1.16
N LEU A 175 0.97 18.99 -0.82
CA LEU A 175 -0.35 19.34 -0.31
C LEU A 175 -1.39 19.39 -1.43
N GLU A 176 -1.02 19.90 -2.60
CA GLU A 176 -1.84 19.90 -3.82
C GLU A 176 -2.10 18.49 -4.36
N LEU A 177 -1.12 17.58 -4.19
CA LEU A 177 -1.26 16.17 -4.57
C LEU A 177 -2.37 15.44 -3.80
N ARG A 178 -2.68 15.85 -2.56
CA ARG A 178 -3.64 15.15 -1.69
C ARG A 178 -5.04 14.99 -2.30
N PRO A 179 -5.74 16.05 -2.75
CA PRO A 179 -7.03 15.90 -3.41
C PRO A 179 -6.95 15.01 -4.66
N GLU A 180 -5.89 15.12 -5.47
CA GLU A 180 -5.73 14.28 -6.66
C GLU A 180 -5.61 12.78 -6.29
N LEU A 181 -4.88 12.46 -5.22
CA LEU A 181 -4.79 11.08 -4.71
C LEU A 181 -6.16 10.55 -4.26
N VAL A 182 -7.00 11.40 -3.66
CA VAL A 182 -8.37 11.03 -3.28
C VAL A 182 -9.19 10.70 -4.52
N GLU A 183 -9.08 11.48 -5.59
CA GLU A 183 -9.77 11.18 -6.85
C GLU A 183 -9.26 9.86 -7.46
N VAL A 184 -7.95 9.65 -7.49
CA VAL A 184 -7.36 8.38 -7.98
C VAL A 184 -7.85 7.20 -7.16
N ARG A 185 -7.96 7.33 -5.83
CA ARG A 185 -8.52 6.30 -4.95
C ARG A 185 -9.95 5.93 -5.36
N HIS A 186 -10.82 6.92 -5.53
CA HIS A 186 -12.24 6.69 -5.83
C HIS A 186 -12.48 6.00 -7.17
N ARG A 187 -11.58 6.12 -8.14
CA ARG A 187 -11.68 5.43 -9.44
C ARG A 187 -11.66 3.91 -9.36
N TYR A 188 -11.10 3.37 -8.29
CA TYR A 188 -10.94 1.93 -8.11
C TYR A 188 -11.91 1.35 -7.08
N LEU A 189 -12.67 2.20 -6.39
CA LEU A 189 -13.65 1.75 -5.43
C LEU A 189 -14.93 1.31 -6.14
N PRO A 190 -15.51 0.18 -5.72
CA PRO A 190 -16.78 -0.29 -6.25
C PRO A 190 -17.92 0.55 -5.70
N ASP A 191 -19.00 0.68 -6.45
CA ASP A 191 -20.28 1.11 -5.89
C ASP A 191 -20.84 0.06 -4.90
N LEU A 192 -21.92 0.40 -4.20
CA LEU A 192 -22.49 -0.48 -3.17
C LEU A 192 -22.92 -1.84 -3.75
N SER A 193 -23.56 -1.84 -4.92
CA SER A 193 -24.06 -3.07 -5.57
C SER A 193 -22.94 -3.97 -6.06
N GLN A 194 -21.88 -3.36 -6.60
CA GLN A 194 -20.66 -4.04 -7.03
C GLN A 194 -19.91 -4.62 -5.83
N ARG A 195 -19.85 -3.88 -4.72
CA ARG A 195 -19.23 -4.32 -3.48
C ARG A 195 -19.95 -5.54 -2.90
N GLU A 196 -21.27 -5.48 -2.80
CA GLU A 196 -22.09 -6.59 -2.29
C GLU A 196 -21.91 -7.84 -3.16
N ARG A 197 -21.89 -7.68 -4.49
CA ARG A 197 -21.62 -8.78 -5.42
C ARG A 197 -20.25 -9.41 -5.18
N LEU A 198 -19.19 -8.61 -5.08
CA LEU A 198 -17.84 -9.10 -4.84
C LEU A 198 -17.73 -9.82 -3.49
N LEU A 199 -18.32 -9.26 -2.43
CA LEU A 199 -18.34 -9.89 -1.11
C LEU A 199 -19.15 -11.20 -1.12
N GLY A 200 -20.27 -11.24 -1.83
CA GLY A 200 -21.07 -12.44 -2.05
C GLY A 200 -20.27 -13.53 -2.74
N ASN A 201 -19.56 -13.20 -3.81
CA ASN A 201 -18.68 -14.13 -4.51
C ASN A 201 -17.58 -14.68 -3.60
N ILE A 202 -16.88 -13.80 -2.87
CA ILE A 202 -15.84 -14.21 -1.90
C ILE A 202 -16.42 -15.16 -0.85
N LEU A 203 -17.62 -14.89 -0.33
CA LEU A 203 -18.28 -15.75 0.64
C LEU A 203 -18.62 -17.12 0.05
N CYS A 204 -19.19 -17.17 -1.15
CA CYS A 204 -19.50 -18.43 -1.84
C CYS A 204 -18.22 -19.26 -2.11
N SER A 205 -17.16 -18.59 -2.57
CA SER A 205 -15.85 -19.22 -2.80
C SER A 205 -15.23 -19.73 -1.50
N ALA A 206 -15.34 -19.00 -0.38
CA ALA A 206 -14.90 -19.46 0.93
C ALA A 206 -15.72 -20.65 1.47
N GLN A 207 -17.04 -20.69 1.23
CA GLN A 207 -17.89 -21.80 1.66
C GLN A 207 -17.64 -23.09 0.87
N SER A 208 -17.30 -22.97 -0.40
CA SER A 208 -17.01 -24.11 -1.28
C SER A 208 -15.57 -24.62 -1.19
N THR A 209 -14.67 -23.81 -0.62
CA THR A 209 -13.24 -24.09 -0.57
C THR A 209 -12.77 -24.43 0.85
N PRO A 210 -12.26 -25.65 1.12
CA PRO A 210 -11.78 -26.02 2.43
C PRO A 210 -10.48 -25.29 2.78
N MET A 211 -10.25 -25.09 4.08
CA MET A 211 -8.99 -24.56 4.58
C MET A 211 -7.87 -25.61 4.55
N ASN A 212 -6.66 -25.15 4.21
CA ASN A 212 -5.43 -25.91 4.35
C ASN A 212 -4.96 -25.84 5.80
N HIS A 213 -4.72 -26.99 6.43
CA HIS A 213 -4.22 -27.04 7.80
C HIS A 213 -2.71 -27.30 7.82
N PRO A 214 -1.94 -26.53 8.62
CA PRO A 214 -0.52 -26.81 8.80
C PRO A 214 -0.31 -28.21 9.41
N PRO A 215 0.67 -28.99 8.94
CA PRO A 215 1.11 -30.18 9.66
C PRO A 215 1.59 -29.80 11.07
N MET A 216 1.42 -30.67 12.07
CA MET A 216 1.60 -30.32 13.49
C MET A 216 2.96 -29.67 13.81
N MET A 217 4.03 -30.02 13.08
CA MET A 217 5.37 -29.44 13.29
C MET A 217 5.50 -27.98 12.83
N ASP A 218 4.74 -27.51 11.84
CA ASP A 218 4.81 -26.13 11.35
C ASP A 218 4.17 -25.13 12.32
N ARG A 219 3.25 -25.58 13.19
CA ARG A 219 2.64 -24.74 14.24
C ARG A 219 3.67 -24.24 15.25
N VAL A 220 4.66 -25.05 15.60
CA VAL A 220 5.69 -24.70 16.59
C VAL A 220 6.73 -23.70 16.03
N VAL A 221 6.92 -23.69 14.71
CA VAL A 221 7.90 -22.80 14.05
C VAL A 221 7.27 -21.45 13.71
N ASN A 222 6.00 -21.42 13.31
CA ASN A 222 5.27 -20.19 12.99
C ASN A 222 5.01 -19.29 14.22
N THR A 223 5.01 -19.86 15.44
CA THR A 223 5.00 -19.06 16.68
C THR A 223 6.24 -18.18 16.89
N VAL A 224 7.38 -18.50 16.24
CA VAL A 224 8.67 -17.83 16.49
C VAL A 224 9.16 -17.01 15.30
N HIS A 225 8.88 -17.44 14.06
CA HIS A 225 9.26 -16.72 12.85
C HIS A 225 8.10 -16.67 11.85
N PHE A 226 7.80 -15.49 11.31
CA PHE A 226 6.88 -15.25 10.16
C PHE A 226 7.37 -15.92 8.85
N ALA A 227 7.77 -17.19 8.88
CA ALA A 227 8.77 -17.72 7.95
C ALA A 227 8.27 -18.76 6.96
N ARG A 228 7.13 -19.43 7.15
CA ARG A 228 6.70 -20.46 6.19
C ARG A 228 5.19 -20.45 5.94
N HIS A 229 4.76 -19.47 5.14
CA HIS A 229 3.56 -19.63 4.34
C HIS A 229 3.99 -19.91 2.90
N ALA A 230 3.38 -20.91 2.27
CA ALA A 230 3.54 -21.09 0.83
C ALA A 230 3.11 -19.80 0.13
N LYS A 231 3.86 -19.39 -0.90
CA LYS A 231 3.55 -18.21 -1.70
C LYS A 231 2.15 -18.36 -2.29
N ILE A 232 1.28 -17.39 -2.03
CA ILE A 232 -0.05 -17.35 -2.61
C ILE A 232 0.11 -16.88 -4.06
N LYS A 233 -0.03 -17.80 -5.00
CA LYS A 233 -0.09 -17.49 -6.43
C LYS A 233 -1.50 -17.77 -6.94
N VAL A 234 -2.08 -16.78 -7.60
CA VAL A 234 -3.39 -16.86 -8.24
C VAL A 234 -3.22 -16.59 -9.74
N SER A 235 -4.01 -17.30 -10.54
CA SER A 235 -3.94 -17.32 -12.01
C SER A 235 -4.70 -16.16 -12.64
#